data_AF-A0A838KZT8-F1
#
_entry.id   AF-A0A838KZT8-F1
#
_cell.length_a   1.000
_cell.length_b   1.000
_cell.length_c   1.000
_cell.angle_alpha   90.00
_cell.angle_beta   90.00
_cell.angle_gamma   90.00
#
_symmetry.space_group_name_H-M   'P 1'
#
loop_
_entity.id
_entity.type
_entity.pdbx_description
1 polymer ?
#
loop_
_entity_poly.entity_id
_entity_poly.type
_entity_poly.pdbx_seq_one_letter_code
_entity_poly.pdbx_strand_id
1 'polypeptide(L)'
;MKRTALLVALLLPLLCAMGFARGSQMDKTEVLEKASFIPKLEEYYSKPSVETTASYDGGKDLWRVVLTEQTSGKEIARFRVADDSGEVSGVEVSPNADEIEYPRLSEERAIKLAAASREVREELSSHGPHSAEAKYEDGGWTVRYYVDETGAVGGRPTEKGKEVATVGVDDKTWVLDYVYTGDQVGWNLARGVRGAYGKQANYWWVWLPLALAFAAAFWRTDKLFAMRNLDIVALLGFLVSHGFYREGVVLEAVVLWYPPLVYLFVRTLLMGFGIGEKVEKTSNLPMWLLMVLAGLAGGLVLGLNVDSRVIDVGYAGVVGADRILDGTVPYGSMPSDVGTGDTYGPLNYLLYVPFVLMFGFSGEWDFLPAAHALTLFSFVAGAMALFITGYRLSGKEGAAALIFAWAAFPYTVYATNNNTNDIIVAAVSAIGLAAAASPIARGASIAAGFAVKLYPLVLGPLWIMYEGRKRKPIVDFVLGGAGV
;
A
#
# COMPACT_ATOMS: atom_id res chain seq x y z
N MET A 1 -0.46 16.16 85.30
CA MET A 1 -1.17 17.16 84.47
C MET A 1 -0.22 18.24 83.91
N LYS A 2 0.93 17.88 83.31
CA LYS A 2 1.94 18.89 82.87
C LYS A 2 2.71 18.54 81.57
N ARG A 3 2.25 17.61 80.72
CA ARG A 3 2.89 17.32 79.42
C ARG A 3 1.98 17.37 78.19
N THR A 4 0.65 17.29 78.36
CA THR A 4 -0.32 17.39 77.26
C THR A 4 -0.64 18.83 76.85
N ALA A 5 -0.49 19.81 77.75
CA ALA A 5 -0.76 21.21 77.45
C ALA A 5 0.33 21.89 76.59
N LEU A 6 1.57 21.36 76.59
CA LEU A 6 2.67 21.94 75.82
C LEU A 6 2.65 21.52 74.33
N LEU A 7 2.11 20.33 74.02
CA LEU A 7 1.96 19.85 72.64
C LEU A 7 0.83 20.56 71.88
N VAL A 8 -0.25 20.94 72.58
CA VAL A 8 -1.36 21.72 71.96
C VAL A 8 -0.94 23.17 71.70
N ALA A 9 -0.10 23.76 72.56
CA ALA A 9 0.41 25.13 72.37
C ALA A 9 1.48 25.26 71.26
N LEU A 10 2.12 24.15 70.85
CA LEU A 10 3.09 24.10 69.75
C LEU A 10 2.46 23.69 68.40
N LEU A 11 1.24 23.14 68.40
CA LEU A 11 0.49 22.81 67.18
C LEU A 11 -0.37 23.99 66.68
N LEU A 12 -0.76 24.93 67.55
CA LEU A 12 -1.53 26.12 67.13
C LEU A 12 -0.75 27.06 66.19
N PRO A 13 0.56 27.33 66.36
CA PRO A 13 1.32 28.14 65.41
C PRO A 13 1.59 27.39 64.09
N LEU A 14 1.61 26.05 64.11
CA LEU A 14 1.82 25.23 62.91
C LEU A 14 0.55 25.14 62.05
N LEU A 15 -0.64 25.20 62.67
CA LEU A 15 -1.93 25.32 61.96
C LEU A 15 -2.21 26.73 61.43
N CYS A 16 -1.59 27.77 62.00
CA CYS A 16 -1.65 29.14 61.46
C CYS A 16 -0.60 29.42 60.37
N ALA A 17 0.43 28.58 60.23
CA ALA A 17 1.43 28.67 59.17
C ALA A 17 1.10 27.80 57.94
N MET A 18 0.10 26.92 58.02
CA MET A 18 -0.60 26.47 56.82
C MET A 18 -1.58 27.57 56.42
N GLY A 19 -1.08 28.55 55.66
CA GLY A 19 -1.95 29.51 55.00
C GLY A 19 -3.04 28.75 54.26
N PHE A 20 -4.29 28.89 54.70
CA PHE A 20 -5.45 28.56 53.89
C PHE A 20 -5.28 29.34 52.59
N ALA A 21 -4.88 28.68 51.51
CA ALA A 21 -4.98 29.26 50.18
C ALA A 21 -6.44 29.72 50.03
N ARG A 22 -6.67 31.02 49.85
CA ARG A 22 -8.00 31.53 49.52
C ARG A 22 -8.44 30.79 48.25
N GLY A 23 -9.58 30.09 48.33
CA GLY A 23 -10.25 29.62 47.12
C GLY A 23 -10.77 30.82 46.33
N SER A 24 -10.88 30.68 45.01
CA SER A 24 -11.41 31.72 44.15
C SER A 24 -12.85 32.09 44.53
N GLN A 25 -13.18 33.38 44.45
CA GLN A 25 -14.52 33.92 44.67
C GLN A 25 -15.39 33.82 43.42
N MET A 26 -14.81 33.99 42.24
CA MET A 26 -15.49 33.71 40.97
C MET A 26 -15.34 32.24 40.57
N ASP A 27 -16.33 31.75 39.83
CA ASP A 27 -16.22 30.47 39.15
C ASP A 27 -15.49 30.61 37.80
N LYS A 28 -14.81 29.55 37.36
CA LYS A 28 -14.11 29.51 36.07
C LYS A 28 -15.03 29.88 34.90
N THR A 29 -16.30 29.47 34.97
CA THR A 29 -17.31 29.78 33.94
C THR A 29 -17.59 31.27 33.86
N GLU A 30 -17.71 31.95 35.01
CA GLU A 30 -17.97 33.39 35.10
C GLU A 30 -16.79 34.20 34.52
N VAL A 31 -15.57 33.73 34.76
CA VAL A 31 -14.35 34.33 34.20
C VAL A 31 -14.27 34.18 32.69
N LEU A 32 -14.64 33.00 32.16
CA LEU A 32 -14.67 32.75 30.72
C LEU A 32 -15.78 33.56 30.01
N GLU A 33 -16.92 33.74 30.65
CA GLU A 33 -17.99 34.61 30.15
C GLU A 33 -17.51 36.06 30.05
N LYS A 34 -16.90 36.60 31.12
CA LYS A 34 -16.32 37.97 31.09
C LYS A 34 -15.20 38.11 30.06
N ALA A 35 -14.38 37.07 29.90
CA ALA A 35 -13.33 37.02 28.88
C ALA A 35 -13.90 37.16 27.45
N SER A 36 -15.05 36.56 27.16
CA SER A 36 -15.63 36.55 25.80
C SER A 36 -16.08 37.92 25.27
N PHE A 37 -16.15 38.95 26.12
CA PHE A 37 -16.64 40.30 25.76
C PHE A 37 -15.52 41.32 25.48
N ILE A 38 -14.25 40.90 25.34
CA ILE A 38 -13.14 41.81 25.07
C ILE A 38 -13.14 42.23 23.60
N PRO A 39 -13.44 43.51 23.25
CA PRO A 39 -13.60 43.93 21.86
C PRO A 39 -12.33 43.76 21.01
N LYS A 40 -11.16 43.88 21.65
CA LYS A 40 -9.86 43.70 21.00
C LYS A 40 -9.61 42.26 20.53
N LEU A 41 -10.36 41.29 21.05
CA LEU A 41 -10.20 39.85 20.75
C LEU A 41 -11.39 39.28 19.96
N GLU A 42 -12.37 40.10 19.59
CA GLU A 42 -13.61 39.69 18.92
C GLU A 42 -13.36 38.87 17.65
N GLU A 43 -12.38 39.28 16.84
CA GLU A 43 -11.99 38.54 15.63
C GLU A 43 -11.56 37.11 15.96
N TYR A 44 -10.81 36.90 17.05
CA TYR A 44 -10.31 35.58 17.43
C TYR A 44 -11.38 34.71 18.07
N TYR A 45 -12.32 35.29 18.82
CA TYR A 45 -13.46 34.54 19.37
C TYR A 45 -14.39 33.99 18.27
N SER A 46 -14.42 34.62 17.10
CA SER A 46 -15.20 34.13 15.96
C SER A 46 -14.59 32.89 15.27
N LYS A 47 -13.33 32.55 15.58
CA LYS A 47 -12.57 31.48 14.92
C LYS A 47 -12.85 30.12 15.60
N PRO A 48 -13.39 29.12 14.88
CA PRO A 48 -13.87 27.87 15.49
C PRO A 48 -12.80 27.00 16.18
N SER A 49 -11.52 27.16 15.84
CA SER A 49 -10.41 26.42 16.45
C SER A 49 -9.79 27.12 17.67
N VAL A 50 -10.32 28.26 18.10
CA VAL A 50 -9.79 29.04 19.22
C VAL A 50 -10.46 28.63 20.52
N GLU A 51 -9.66 28.19 21.49
CA GLU A 51 -10.13 27.90 22.85
C GLU A 51 -9.65 28.98 23.82
N THR A 52 -10.50 29.31 24.79
CA THR A 52 -10.14 30.19 25.90
C THR A 52 -10.02 29.36 27.17
N THR A 53 -8.83 29.35 27.77
CA THR A 53 -8.57 28.65 29.03
C THR A 53 -8.30 29.65 30.15
N ALA A 54 -8.77 29.34 31.35
CA ALA A 54 -8.58 30.16 32.54
C ALA A 54 -7.96 29.32 33.67
N SER A 55 -6.94 29.88 34.34
CA SER A 55 -6.24 29.28 35.48
C SER A 55 -6.12 30.28 36.63
N TYR A 56 -6.46 29.87 37.85
CA TYR A 56 -6.45 30.74 39.02
C TYR A 56 -5.06 30.78 39.68
N ASP A 57 -4.55 32.00 39.94
CA ASP A 57 -3.30 32.25 40.66
C ASP A 57 -3.63 32.78 42.07
N GLY A 58 -3.78 31.85 43.02
CA GLY A 58 -4.15 32.16 44.42
C GLY A 58 -3.11 32.97 45.20
N GLY A 59 -1.89 33.13 44.68
CA GLY A 59 -0.89 34.02 45.29
C GLY A 59 -1.13 35.50 44.99
N LYS A 60 -1.92 35.80 43.94
CA LYS A 60 -2.18 37.17 43.46
C LYS A 60 -3.66 37.54 43.42
N ASP A 61 -4.56 36.58 43.68
CA ASP A 61 -6.01 36.76 43.62
C ASP A 61 -6.51 37.15 42.20
N LEU A 62 -5.91 36.53 41.18
CA LEU A 62 -6.17 36.83 39.77
C LEU A 62 -6.34 35.54 38.97
N TRP A 63 -7.21 35.57 37.98
CA TRP A 63 -7.31 34.56 36.93
C TRP A 63 -6.41 34.93 35.76
N ARG A 64 -5.59 34.00 35.30
CA ARG A 64 -4.86 34.10 34.03
C ARG A 64 -5.68 33.42 32.94
N VAL A 65 -6.05 34.20 31.92
CA VAL A 65 -6.80 33.72 30.77
C VAL A 65 -5.89 33.73 29.55
N VAL A 66 -5.91 32.64 28.79
CA VAL A 66 -5.11 32.43 27.59
C VAL A 66 -6.02 31.97 26.46
N LEU A 67 -5.94 32.65 25.31
CA LEU A 67 -6.52 32.21 24.06
C LEU A 67 -5.46 31.42 23.32
N THR A 68 -5.80 30.20 22.93
CA THR A 68 -4.89 29.28 22.25
C THR A 68 -5.57 28.77 20.99
N GLU A 69 -4.84 28.79 19.88
CA GLU A 69 -5.26 28.09 18.67
C GLU A 69 -5.01 26.59 18.89
N GLN A 70 -6.06 25.78 18.83
CA GLN A 70 -6.02 24.38 19.26
C GLN A 70 -5.15 23.47 18.39
N THR A 71 -5.03 23.76 17.09
CA THR A 71 -4.34 22.84 16.17
C THR A 71 -2.81 23.01 16.20
N SER A 72 -2.35 24.24 16.31
CA SER A 72 -0.95 24.66 16.37
C SER A 72 -0.44 24.78 17.81
N GLY A 73 -1.34 24.86 18.79
CA GLY A 73 -1.02 25.07 20.21
C GLY A 73 -0.44 26.46 20.51
N LYS A 74 -0.51 27.41 19.55
CA LYS A 74 0.06 28.75 19.70
C LYS A 74 -0.83 29.65 20.55
N GLU A 75 -0.21 30.35 21.50
CA GLU A 75 -0.86 31.41 22.28
C GLU A 75 -1.18 32.60 21.36
N ILE A 76 -2.46 32.91 21.25
CA ILE A 76 -3.01 34.04 20.48
C ILE A 76 -2.99 35.29 21.34
N ALA A 77 -3.48 35.18 22.57
CA ALA A 77 -3.55 36.28 23.51
C ALA A 77 -3.54 35.79 24.94
N ARG A 78 -3.06 36.63 25.85
CA ARG A 78 -3.19 36.41 27.29
C ARG A 78 -3.64 37.68 27.99
N PHE A 79 -4.37 37.50 29.07
CA PHE A 79 -4.79 38.59 29.94
C PHE A 79 -5.11 38.09 31.33
N ARG A 80 -5.45 39.02 32.22
CA ARG A 80 -5.79 38.72 33.61
C ARG A 80 -7.18 39.24 33.94
N VAL A 81 -7.90 38.51 34.78
CA VAL A 81 -9.20 38.90 35.31
C VAL A 81 -9.10 38.88 36.84
N ALA A 82 -9.38 40.01 37.50
CA ALA A 82 -9.33 40.08 38.95
C ALA A 82 -10.45 39.26 39.60
N ASP A 83 -10.13 38.44 40.60
CA ASP A 83 -11.08 37.47 41.19
C ASP A 83 -12.22 38.14 41.98
N ASP A 84 -11.97 39.33 42.54
CA ASP A 84 -12.89 40.07 43.40
C ASP A 84 -13.87 40.99 42.64
N SER A 85 -13.40 41.57 41.54
CA SER A 85 -14.07 42.65 40.79
C SER A 85 -14.43 42.22 39.37
N GLY A 86 -13.78 41.18 38.83
CA GLY A 86 -13.89 40.78 37.44
C GLY A 86 -13.27 41.78 36.46
N GLU A 87 -12.44 42.72 36.93
CA GLU A 87 -11.78 43.70 36.06
C GLU A 87 -10.73 43.00 35.17
N VAL A 88 -10.84 43.24 33.85
CA VAL A 88 -9.91 42.69 32.85
C VAL A 88 -8.71 43.63 32.71
N SER A 89 -7.50 43.10 32.84
CA SER A 89 -6.26 43.87 32.72
C SER A 89 -5.16 43.11 31.98
N GLY A 90 -4.22 43.87 31.39
CA GLY A 90 -3.03 43.31 30.75
C GLY A 90 -3.30 42.49 29.48
N VAL A 91 -4.23 42.95 28.63
CA VAL A 91 -4.58 42.29 27.36
C VAL A 91 -3.45 42.43 26.34
N GLU A 92 -2.71 41.34 26.17
CA GLU A 92 -1.59 41.22 25.24
C GLU A 92 -1.94 40.21 24.15
N VAL A 93 -2.00 40.67 22.91
CA VAL A 93 -2.11 39.82 21.72
C VAL A 93 -0.70 39.46 21.28
N SER A 94 -0.48 38.19 20.96
CA SER A 94 0.79 37.69 20.44
C SER A 94 1.12 38.41 19.12
N PRO A 95 2.37 38.88 18.93
CA PRO A 95 2.75 39.57 17.70
C PRO A 95 2.64 38.69 16.45
N ASN A 96 2.66 37.37 16.62
CA ASN A 96 2.53 36.41 15.52
C ASN A 96 1.09 35.90 15.36
N ALA A 97 0.11 36.46 16.07
CA ALA A 97 -1.29 36.00 16.03
C ALA A 97 -1.89 36.07 14.61
N ASP A 98 -1.49 37.05 13.81
CA ASP A 98 -1.94 37.22 12.42
C ASP A 98 -1.28 36.22 11.45
N GLU A 99 -0.15 35.62 11.84
CA GLU A 99 0.57 34.59 11.07
C GLU A 99 0.10 33.16 11.39
N ILE A 100 -0.77 33.00 12.39
CA ILE A 100 -1.35 31.71 12.75
C ILE A 100 -2.40 31.35 11.69
N GLU A 101 -2.32 30.11 11.21
CA GLU A 101 -3.37 29.56 10.37
C GLU A 101 -4.55 29.13 11.24
N TYR A 102 -5.75 29.57 10.88
CA TYR A 102 -6.96 29.30 11.65
C TYR A 102 -7.91 28.43 10.80
N PRO A 103 -8.06 27.14 11.15
CA PRO A 103 -9.06 26.28 10.57
C PRO A 103 -10.47 26.86 10.68
N ARG A 104 -11.28 26.66 9.64
CA ARG A 104 -12.71 27.01 9.62
C ARG A 104 -13.58 25.98 10.33
N LEU A 105 -13.10 24.75 10.46
CA LEU A 105 -13.73 23.72 11.27
C LEU A 105 -13.02 23.61 12.62
N SER A 106 -13.76 23.23 13.66
CA SER A 106 -13.16 22.74 14.90
C SER A 106 -12.89 21.23 14.78
N GLU A 107 -12.01 20.69 15.64
CA GLU A 107 -11.73 19.25 15.71
C GLU A 107 -13.02 18.45 15.91
N GLU A 108 -13.86 18.86 16.86
CA GLU A 108 -15.14 18.22 17.15
C GLU A 108 -16.08 18.23 15.94
N ARG A 109 -16.06 19.32 15.14
CA ARG A 109 -16.90 19.42 13.94
C ARG A 109 -16.37 18.54 12.82
N ALA A 110 -15.05 18.45 12.65
CA ALA A 110 -14.42 17.55 11.68
C ALA A 110 -14.74 16.08 12.01
N ILE A 111 -14.63 15.69 13.29
CA ILE A 111 -15.02 14.35 13.76
C ILE A 111 -16.50 14.08 13.48
N LYS A 112 -17.40 15.02 13.80
CA LYS A 112 -18.84 14.88 13.51
C LYS A 112 -19.14 14.73 12.01
N LEU A 113 -18.44 15.46 11.14
CA LEU A 113 -18.60 15.34 9.68
C LEU A 113 -18.12 13.98 9.19
N ALA A 114 -16.95 13.52 9.64
CA ALA A 114 -16.42 12.21 9.29
C ALA A 114 -17.33 11.07 9.77
N ALA A 115 -17.86 11.16 10.99
CA ALA A 115 -18.78 10.16 11.57
C ALA A 115 -20.14 10.11 10.84
N ALA A 116 -20.49 11.13 10.06
CA ALA A 116 -21.74 11.15 9.29
C ALA A 116 -21.66 10.33 7.99
N SER A 117 -20.45 9.99 7.52
CA SER A 117 -20.26 9.10 6.36
C SER A 117 -20.98 7.77 6.58
N ARG A 118 -21.56 7.21 5.51
CA ARG A 118 -22.23 5.91 5.58
C ARG A 118 -21.21 4.80 5.83
N GLU A 119 -20.08 4.85 5.15
CA GLU A 119 -18.98 3.88 5.22
C GLU A 119 -18.40 3.82 6.64
N VAL A 120 -18.13 4.98 7.26
CA VAL A 120 -17.64 5.03 8.65
C VAL A 120 -18.68 4.48 9.63
N ARG A 121 -19.96 4.79 9.45
CA ARG A 121 -21.03 4.26 10.33
C ARG A 121 -21.20 2.75 10.20
N GLU A 122 -21.17 2.23 8.97
CA GLU A 122 -21.24 0.80 8.70
C GLU A 122 -20.04 0.08 9.34
N GLU A 123 -18.82 0.60 9.18
CA GLU A 123 -17.61 0.05 9.80
C GLU A 123 -17.70 0.06 11.32
N LEU A 124 -17.95 1.23 11.94
CA LEU A 124 -18.03 1.37 13.40
C LEU A 124 -19.19 0.56 14.02
N SER A 125 -20.25 0.27 13.27
CA SER A 125 -21.36 -0.58 13.76
C SER A 125 -20.96 -2.04 13.98
N SER A 126 -19.87 -2.48 13.33
CA SER A 126 -19.32 -3.83 13.44
C SER A 126 -18.31 -3.97 14.58
N HIS A 127 -17.95 -2.86 15.24
CA HIS A 127 -16.94 -2.81 16.29
C HIS A 127 -17.52 -2.39 17.66
N GLY A 128 -16.71 -2.58 18.70
CA GLY A 128 -17.03 -2.13 20.06
C GLY A 128 -16.95 -0.61 20.24
N PRO A 129 -16.82 -0.12 21.49
CA PRO A 129 -16.57 1.29 21.76
C PRO A 129 -15.36 1.82 20.97
N HIS A 130 -15.50 3.02 20.42
CA HIS A 130 -14.47 3.66 19.61
C HIS A 130 -14.07 5.01 20.18
N SER A 131 -12.84 5.42 19.93
CA SER A 131 -12.34 6.77 20.13
C SER A 131 -12.01 7.41 18.78
N ALA A 132 -11.95 8.74 18.75
CA ALA A 132 -11.61 9.50 17.55
C ALA A 132 -10.61 10.60 17.88
N GLU A 133 -9.78 10.93 16.90
CA GLU A 133 -8.80 12.03 16.94
C GLU A 133 -8.80 12.71 15.58
N ALA A 134 -8.67 14.04 15.53
CA ALA A 134 -8.46 14.72 14.26
C ALA A 134 -7.23 15.62 14.28
N LYS A 135 -6.44 15.54 13.21
CA LYS A 135 -5.23 16.35 13.02
C LYS A 135 -5.43 17.28 11.82
N TYR A 136 -5.17 18.58 12.00
CA TYR A 136 -5.18 19.56 10.93
C TYR A 136 -3.78 19.68 10.31
N GLU A 137 -3.69 19.63 8.98
CA GLU A 137 -2.45 19.78 8.22
C GLU A 137 -2.77 20.22 6.78
N ASP A 138 -1.99 21.15 6.23
CA ASP A 138 -2.08 21.62 4.84
C ASP A 138 -3.49 22.02 4.34
N GLY A 139 -4.32 22.64 5.19
CA GLY A 139 -5.67 23.09 4.80
C GLY A 139 -6.78 22.04 4.93
N GLY A 140 -6.49 20.88 5.52
CA GLY A 140 -7.46 19.80 5.70
C GLY A 140 -7.34 19.10 7.06
N TRP A 141 -8.40 18.40 7.43
CA TRP A 141 -8.47 17.58 8.65
C TRP A 141 -8.35 16.10 8.31
N THR A 142 -7.45 15.40 8.98
CA THR A 142 -7.39 13.94 8.97
C THR A 142 -7.99 13.40 10.27
N VAL A 143 -9.18 12.82 10.18
CA VAL A 143 -9.90 12.19 11.30
C VAL A 143 -9.59 10.70 11.33
N ARG A 144 -9.23 10.16 12.49
CA ARG A 144 -8.92 8.73 12.71
C ARG A 144 -9.79 8.16 13.80
N TYR A 145 -10.26 6.93 13.59
CA TYR A 145 -11.08 6.19 14.54
C TYR A 145 -10.35 4.94 15.02
N TYR A 146 -10.35 4.73 16.34
CA TYR A 146 -9.67 3.62 16.99
C TYR A 146 -10.65 2.78 17.78
N VAL A 147 -10.43 1.47 17.79
CA VAL A 147 -11.19 0.50 18.59
C VAL A 147 -10.23 -0.31 19.46
N ASP A 148 -10.70 -0.75 20.62
CA ASP A 148 -9.95 -1.61 21.54
C ASP A 148 -9.96 -3.07 21.04
N GLU A 149 -9.33 -3.28 19.89
CA GLU A 149 -9.17 -4.59 19.26
C GLU A 149 -7.70 -4.83 18.92
N THR A 150 -7.35 -6.10 18.77
CA THR A 150 -6.01 -6.54 18.37
C THR A 150 -6.07 -7.29 17.05
N GLY A 151 -4.96 -7.31 16.32
CA GLY A 151 -4.84 -8.00 15.02
C GLY A 151 -4.68 -7.05 13.83
N ALA A 152 -4.14 -7.58 12.74
CA ALA A 152 -3.72 -6.81 11.56
C ALA A 152 -4.76 -6.81 10.41
N VAL A 153 -5.93 -7.41 10.62
CA VAL A 153 -7.01 -7.50 9.63
C VAL A 153 -8.14 -6.57 10.02
N GLY A 154 -8.75 -5.90 9.03
CA GLY A 154 -9.82 -4.94 9.23
C GLY A 154 -9.33 -3.70 9.97
N GLY A 155 -8.13 -3.20 9.62
CA GLY A 155 -7.56 -2.01 10.23
C GLY A 155 -6.04 -2.05 10.37
N ARG A 156 -5.48 -1.04 11.04
CA ARG A 156 -4.06 -0.92 11.33
C ARG A 156 -3.80 -0.93 12.85
N PRO A 157 -2.99 -1.85 13.39
CA PRO A 157 -2.58 -1.80 14.79
C PRO A 157 -1.79 -0.52 15.12
N THR A 158 -2.12 0.13 16.22
CA THR A 158 -1.40 1.30 16.77
C THR A 158 -1.25 1.17 18.28
N GLU A 159 -0.48 2.06 18.90
CA GLU A 159 -0.37 2.12 20.37
C GLU A 159 -1.69 2.48 21.07
N LYS A 160 -2.61 3.16 20.37
CA LYS A 160 -3.93 3.58 20.89
C LYS A 160 -5.03 2.55 20.68
N GLY A 161 -4.71 1.38 20.11
CA GLY A 161 -5.68 0.39 19.64
C GLY A 161 -5.60 0.19 18.12
N LYS A 162 -6.60 -0.47 17.54
CA LYS A 162 -6.66 -0.69 16.09
C LYS A 162 -7.36 0.48 15.40
N GLU A 163 -6.67 1.13 14.47
CA GLU A 163 -7.25 2.15 13.60
C GLU A 163 -8.13 1.47 12.54
N VAL A 164 -9.43 1.75 12.55
CA VAL A 164 -10.43 1.10 11.67
C VAL A 164 -11.03 2.03 10.63
N ALA A 165 -10.92 3.34 10.82
CA ALA A 165 -11.31 4.31 9.80
C ALA A 165 -10.42 5.55 9.81
N THR A 166 -10.12 6.07 8.61
CA THR A 166 -9.39 7.31 8.38
C THR A 166 -10.14 8.15 7.36
N VAL A 167 -10.42 9.41 7.67
CA VAL A 167 -11.21 10.30 6.82
C VAL A 167 -10.48 11.63 6.62
N GLY A 168 -10.35 12.05 5.37
CA GLY A 168 -9.89 13.39 5.01
C GLY A 168 -11.07 14.34 4.84
N VAL A 169 -11.05 15.49 5.49
CA VAL A 169 -12.07 16.54 5.38
C VAL A 169 -11.42 17.84 4.95
N ASP A 170 -11.82 18.39 3.81
CA ASP A 170 -11.34 19.70 3.36
C ASP A 170 -11.94 20.80 4.25
N ASP A 171 -11.08 21.63 4.84
CA ASP A 171 -11.50 22.63 5.84
C ASP A 171 -12.34 23.77 5.22
N LYS A 172 -12.15 24.05 3.92
CA LYS A 172 -12.81 25.17 3.23
C LYS A 172 -14.18 24.83 2.71
N THR A 173 -14.35 23.61 2.18
CA THR A 173 -15.55 23.12 1.49
C THR A 173 -16.37 22.17 2.34
N TRP A 174 -15.76 21.59 3.39
CA TRP A 174 -16.36 20.58 4.28
C TRP A 174 -16.73 19.28 3.56
N VAL A 175 -16.11 19.05 2.39
CA VAL A 175 -16.26 17.82 1.61
C VAL A 175 -15.28 16.78 2.15
N LEU A 176 -15.70 15.52 2.17
CA LEU A 176 -14.82 14.41 2.49
C LEU A 176 -13.96 14.08 1.27
N ASP A 177 -12.65 14.29 1.36
CA ASP A 177 -11.70 14.04 0.26
C ASP A 177 -11.50 12.54 0.03
N TYR A 178 -11.43 11.79 1.14
CA TYR A 178 -11.30 10.34 1.13
C TYR A 178 -11.87 9.74 2.41
N VAL A 179 -12.36 8.50 2.30
CA VAL A 179 -12.85 7.69 3.43
C VAL A 179 -12.24 6.30 3.28
N TYR A 180 -11.37 5.94 4.21
CA TYR A 180 -10.77 4.61 4.29
C TYR A 180 -11.32 3.88 5.49
N THR A 181 -11.77 2.64 5.29
CA THR A 181 -12.33 1.78 6.34
C THR A 181 -11.68 0.40 6.29
N GLY A 182 -11.62 -0.29 7.43
CA GLY A 182 -11.07 -1.63 7.57
C GLY A 182 -9.66 -1.75 6.98
N ASP A 183 -9.47 -2.71 6.07
CA ASP A 183 -8.16 -2.99 5.44
C ASP A 183 -7.60 -1.79 4.65
N GLN A 184 -8.44 -0.85 4.19
CA GLN A 184 -7.98 0.34 3.47
C GLN A 184 -7.14 1.28 4.34
N VAL A 185 -7.34 1.25 5.65
CA VAL A 185 -6.55 2.04 6.60
C VAL A 185 -5.10 1.55 6.61
N GLY A 186 -4.90 0.24 6.81
CA GLY A 186 -3.58 -0.37 6.91
C GLY A 186 -2.92 -0.64 5.56
N TRP A 187 -3.70 -0.80 4.49
CA TRP A 187 -3.20 -1.28 3.22
C TRP A 187 -3.53 -0.36 2.05
N ASN A 188 -2.52 0.36 1.56
CA ASN A 188 -2.66 1.27 0.42
C ASN A 188 -3.19 0.56 -0.85
N LEU A 189 -2.85 -0.73 -1.02
CA LEU A 189 -3.34 -1.58 -2.10
C LEU A 189 -4.87 -1.70 -2.13
N ALA A 190 -5.52 -1.60 -0.97
CA ALA A 190 -6.97 -1.73 -0.83
C ALA A 190 -7.74 -0.44 -1.19
N ARG A 191 -7.04 0.67 -1.48
CA ARG A 191 -7.67 1.99 -1.67
C ARG A 191 -8.09 2.31 -3.10
N GLY A 192 -7.66 1.51 -4.09
CA GLY A 192 -7.99 1.76 -5.51
C GLY A 192 -7.43 3.09 -6.07
N VAL A 193 -6.34 3.60 -5.51
CA VAL A 193 -5.81 4.93 -5.87
C VAL A 193 -5.39 4.99 -7.35
N ARG A 194 -5.96 5.97 -8.06
CA ARG A 194 -5.68 6.29 -9.46
C ARG A 194 -4.18 6.46 -9.69
N GLY A 195 -3.59 5.54 -10.46
CA GLY A 195 -2.17 5.63 -10.88
C GLY A 195 -1.16 5.15 -9.85
N ALA A 196 -1.59 4.58 -8.72
CA ALA A 196 -0.68 3.96 -7.75
C ALA A 196 0.00 2.69 -8.30
N TYR A 197 -0.71 1.94 -9.16
CA TYR A 197 -0.27 0.66 -9.73
C TYR A 197 -0.26 0.73 -11.24
N GLY A 198 0.87 0.35 -11.87
CA GLY A 198 1.03 0.22 -13.33
C GLY A 198 0.79 1.48 -14.18
N LYS A 199 0.37 2.59 -13.55
CA LYS A 199 -0.30 3.73 -14.19
C LYS A 199 -1.25 3.28 -15.29
N GLN A 200 -1.00 3.69 -16.54
CA GLN A 200 -1.86 3.43 -17.69
C GLN A 200 -2.10 1.92 -17.92
N ALA A 201 -1.12 1.06 -17.64
CA ALA A 201 -1.26 -0.39 -17.80
C ALA A 201 -2.37 -1.02 -16.93
N ASN A 202 -2.77 -0.33 -15.85
CA ASN A 202 -3.80 -0.81 -14.94
C ASN A 202 -5.24 -0.53 -15.42
N TYR A 203 -5.41 0.27 -16.48
CA TYR A 203 -6.74 0.72 -16.90
C TYR A 203 -7.31 -0.12 -18.04
N TRP A 204 -8.65 -0.23 -18.03
CA TRP A 204 -9.39 -1.09 -18.95
C TRP A 204 -9.20 -0.71 -20.41
N TRP A 205 -9.02 0.58 -20.72
CA TRP A 205 -8.72 1.00 -22.09
C TRP A 205 -7.36 0.52 -22.60
N VAL A 206 -6.47 0.00 -21.74
CA VAL A 206 -5.22 -0.67 -22.15
C VAL A 206 -5.39 -2.19 -22.14
N TRP A 207 -5.80 -2.77 -21.01
CA TRP A 207 -5.85 -4.22 -20.90
C TRP A 207 -7.02 -4.86 -21.65
N LEU A 208 -8.14 -4.17 -21.86
CA LEU A 208 -9.28 -4.73 -22.59
C LEU A 208 -8.96 -4.90 -24.08
N PRO A 209 -8.40 -3.90 -24.82
CA PRO A 209 -7.95 -4.13 -26.18
C PRO A 209 -6.93 -5.27 -26.31
N LEU A 210 -5.97 -5.37 -25.38
CA LEU A 210 -5.00 -6.46 -25.35
C LEU A 210 -5.65 -7.82 -25.10
N ALA A 211 -6.59 -7.90 -24.15
CA ALA A 211 -7.39 -9.09 -23.88
C ALA A 211 -8.22 -9.53 -25.09
N LEU A 212 -8.86 -8.57 -25.78
CA LEU A 212 -9.63 -8.83 -27.00
C LEU A 212 -8.72 -9.30 -28.14
N ALA A 213 -7.54 -8.72 -28.32
CA ALA A 213 -6.57 -9.17 -29.31
C ALA A 213 -6.06 -10.58 -28.99
N PHE A 214 -5.76 -10.87 -27.72
CA PHE A 214 -5.39 -12.20 -27.23
C PHE A 214 -6.50 -13.21 -27.52
N ALA A 215 -7.75 -12.89 -27.14
CA ALA A 215 -8.90 -13.73 -27.43
C ALA A 215 -9.07 -13.96 -28.94
N ALA A 216 -9.06 -12.91 -29.76
CA ALA A 216 -9.22 -13.03 -31.20
C ALA A 216 -8.19 -13.96 -31.85
N ALA A 217 -6.93 -13.92 -31.40
CA ALA A 217 -5.89 -14.81 -31.89
C ALA A 217 -6.16 -16.27 -31.53
N PHE A 218 -6.64 -16.55 -30.32
CA PHE A 218 -6.69 -17.91 -29.79
C PHE A 218 -8.10 -18.52 -29.74
N TRP A 219 -9.17 -17.76 -29.98
CA TRP A 219 -10.55 -18.20 -29.85
C TRP A 219 -11.00 -19.07 -31.02
N ARG A 220 -11.31 -20.35 -30.79
CA ARG A 220 -11.79 -21.22 -31.86
C ARG A 220 -13.12 -20.77 -32.42
N THR A 221 -13.15 -20.51 -33.72
CA THR A 221 -14.35 -20.14 -34.48
C THR A 221 -15.05 -21.34 -35.10
N ASP A 222 -14.33 -22.46 -35.26
CA ASP A 222 -14.83 -23.71 -35.81
C ASP A 222 -15.69 -24.50 -34.81
N LYS A 223 -15.44 -24.32 -33.51
CA LYS A 223 -16.16 -25.00 -32.42
C LYS A 223 -16.34 -24.07 -31.23
N LEU A 224 -17.55 -23.52 -31.08
CA LEU A 224 -17.85 -22.53 -30.04
C LEU A 224 -17.62 -23.06 -28.62
N PHE A 225 -18.13 -24.27 -28.31
CA PHE A 225 -17.99 -24.94 -27.01
C PHE A 225 -16.73 -25.81 -26.91
N ALA A 226 -15.60 -25.32 -27.44
CA ALA A 226 -14.31 -25.98 -27.27
C ALA A 226 -13.75 -25.75 -25.85
N MET A 227 -13.05 -26.75 -25.30
CA MET A 227 -12.39 -26.60 -23.99
C MET A 227 -11.38 -25.45 -24.02
N ARG A 228 -10.73 -25.25 -25.16
CA ARG A 228 -9.83 -24.12 -25.39
C ARG A 228 -10.49 -22.74 -25.22
N ASN A 229 -11.74 -22.58 -25.66
CA ASN A 229 -12.43 -21.29 -25.51
C ASN A 229 -12.75 -21.04 -24.03
N LEU A 230 -13.13 -22.09 -23.29
CA LEU A 230 -13.25 -22.01 -21.83
C LEU A 230 -11.90 -21.68 -21.16
N ASP A 231 -10.78 -22.23 -21.65
CA ASP A 231 -9.44 -21.90 -21.16
C ASP A 231 -9.13 -20.40 -21.34
N ILE A 232 -9.52 -19.81 -22.48
CA ILE A 232 -9.38 -18.37 -22.74
C ILE A 232 -10.30 -17.55 -21.82
N VAL A 233 -11.56 -17.96 -21.65
CA VAL A 233 -12.49 -17.30 -20.72
C VAL A 233 -11.94 -17.33 -19.30
N ALA A 234 -11.36 -18.44 -18.85
CA ALA A 234 -10.76 -18.53 -17.52
C ALA A 234 -9.51 -17.63 -17.40
N LEU A 235 -8.60 -17.66 -18.38
CA LEU A 235 -7.41 -16.80 -18.40
C LEU A 235 -7.75 -15.30 -18.40
N LEU A 236 -8.79 -14.89 -19.12
CA LEU A 236 -9.24 -13.49 -19.15
C LEU A 236 -10.22 -13.16 -18.02
N GLY A 237 -10.81 -14.16 -17.37
CA GLY A 237 -11.75 -14.01 -16.26
C GLY A 237 -11.11 -13.36 -15.03
N PHE A 238 -9.79 -13.51 -14.87
CA PHE A 238 -9.01 -12.77 -13.88
C PHE A 238 -9.18 -11.24 -13.99
N LEU A 239 -9.44 -10.71 -15.20
CA LEU A 239 -9.67 -9.27 -15.39
C LEU A 239 -10.95 -8.76 -14.72
N VAL A 240 -11.92 -9.63 -14.45
CA VAL A 240 -13.10 -9.26 -13.68
C VAL A 240 -12.69 -8.93 -12.25
N SER A 241 -11.93 -9.83 -11.61
CA SER A 241 -11.33 -9.59 -10.30
C SER A 241 -10.42 -8.35 -10.30
N HIS A 242 -9.61 -8.18 -11.35
CA HIS A 242 -8.75 -7.01 -11.52
C HIS A 242 -9.53 -5.70 -11.54
N GLY A 243 -10.72 -5.69 -12.15
CA GLY A 243 -11.63 -4.55 -12.14
C GLY A 243 -12.03 -4.13 -10.72
N PHE A 244 -12.44 -5.08 -9.88
CA PHE A 244 -12.76 -4.82 -8.47
C PHE A 244 -11.55 -4.38 -7.66
N TYR A 245 -10.40 -5.03 -7.86
CA TYR A 245 -9.15 -4.66 -7.20
C TYR A 245 -8.74 -3.21 -7.51
N ARG A 246 -8.88 -2.79 -8.78
CA ARG A 246 -8.58 -1.41 -9.19
C ARG A 246 -9.47 -0.39 -8.48
N GLU A 247 -10.73 -0.71 -8.21
CA GLU A 247 -11.67 0.17 -7.50
C GLU A 247 -11.52 0.09 -5.97
N GLY A 248 -10.58 -0.72 -5.45
CA GLY A 248 -10.38 -0.88 -4.00
C GLY A 248 -11.42 -1.81 -3.33
N VAL A 249 -12.15 -2.59 -4.12
CA VAL A 249 -13.17 -3.53 -3.63
C VAL A 249 -12.50 -4.91 -3.45
N VAL A 250 -11.79 -5.06 -2.33
CA VAL A 250 -10.80 -6.13 -2.12
C VAL A 250 -11.42 -7.52 -1.97
N LEU A 251 -12.50 -7.66 -1.20
CA LEU A 251 -13.10 -8.97 -0.92
C LEU A 251 -13.58 -9.65 -2.21
N GLU A 252 -14.34 -8.93 -3.03
CA GLU A 252 -14.85 -9.38 -4.31
C GLU A 252 -13.71 -9.68 -5.27
N ALA A 253 -12.67 -8.83 -5.31
CA ALA A 253 -11.48 -9.11 -6.10
C ALA A 253 -10.86 -10.46 -5.71
N VAL A 254 -10.61 -10.69 -4.41
CA VAL A 254 -10.03 -11.94 -3.91
C VAL A 254 -10.92 -13.15 -4.24
N VAL A 255 -12.21 -13.08 -3.96
CA VAL A 255 -13.15 -14.19 -4.20
C VAL A 255 -13.23 -14.52 -5.69
N LEU A 256 -13.32 -13.52 -6.57
CA LEU A 256 -13.41 -13.70 -8.03
C LEU A 256 -12.11 -14.19 -8.67
N TRP A 257 -11.00 -14.17 -7.93
CA TRP A 257 -9.74 -14.74 -8.39
C TRP A 257 -9.75 -16.28 -8.35
N TYR A 258 -10.50 -16.89 -7.44
CA TYR A 258 -10.51 -18.35 -7.25
C TYR A 258 -11.19 -19.16 -8.37
N PRO A 259 -12.35 -18.77 -8.93
CA PRO A 259 -12.99 -19.55 -9.99
C PRO A 259 -12.08 -19.84 -11.20
N PRO A 260 -11.41 -18.86 -11.83
CA PRO A 260 -10.49 -19.14 -12.93
C PRO A 260 -9.28 -19.96 -12.46
N LEU A 261 -8.74 -19.72 -11.26
CA LEU A 261 -7.65 -20.55 -10.71
C LEU A 261 -8.02 -22.01 -10.56
N VAL A 262 -9.15 -22.31 -9.92
CA VAL A 262 -9.64 -23.68 -9.69
C VAL A 262 -9.88 -24.36 -11.03
N TYR A 263 -10.51 -23.67 -11.97
CA TYR A 263 -10.71 -24.18 -13.32
C TYR A 263 -9.36 -24.53 -13.98
N LEU A 264 -8.40 -23.60 -14.00
CA LEU A 264 -7.10 -23.81 -14.65
C LEU A 264 -6.27 -24.90 -13.96
N PHE A 265 -6.34 -24.99 -12.63
CA PHE A 265 -5.70 -26.05 -11.86
C PHE A 265 -6.25 -27.43 -12.25
N VAL A 266 -7.58 -27.61 -12.19
CA VAL A 266 -8.22 -28.86 -12.62
C VAL A 266 -7.92 -29.16 -14.08
N ARG A 267 -7.99 -28.14 -14.95
CA ARG A 267 -7.74 -28.27 -16.38
C ARG A 267 -6.33 -28.77 -16.68
N THR A 268 -5.31 -28.15 -16.08
CA THR A 268 -3.90 -28.52 -16.28
C THR A 268 -3.58 -29.88 -15.66
N LEU A 269 -4.19 -30.22 -14.53
CA LEU A 269 -4.09 -31.56 -13.93
C LEU A 269 -4.64 -32.64 -14.87
N LEU A 270 -5.84 -32.43 -15.44
CA LEU A 270 -6.44 -33.34 -16.41
C LEU A 270 -5.57 -33.49 -17.67
N MET A 271 -4.99 -32.40 -18.19
CA MET A 271 -4.04 -32.46 -19.30
C MET A 271 -2.83 -33.34 -18.96
N GLY A 272 -2.30 -33.24 -17.72
CA GLY A 272 -1.21 -34.08 -17.23
C GLY A 272 -1.52 -35.58 -17.23
N PHE A 273 -2.80 -35.95 -17.05
CA PHE A 273 -3.29 -37.33 -17.18
C PHE A 273 -3.70 -37.71 -18.61
N GLY A 274 -3.44 -36.85 -19.61
CA GLY A 274 -3.82 -37.08 -21.00
C GLY A 274 -5.31 -36.90 -21.29
N ILE A 275 -6.07 -36.32 -20.35
CA ILE A 275 -7.50 -36.06 -20.48
C ILE A 275 -7.70 -34.64 -21.02
N GLY A 276 -8.24 -34.52 -22.24
CA GLY A 276 -8.60 -33.24 -22.81
C GLY A 276 -8.70 -33.25 -24.34
N GLU A 277 -9.03 -32.08 -24.88
CA GLU A 277 -9.08 -31.87 -26.32
C GLU A 277 -7.67 -31.63 -26.88
N LYS A 278 -7.30 -32.36 -27.94
CA LYS A 278 -6.08 -32.05 -28.71
C LYS A 278 -6.33 -30.80 -29.54
N VAL A 279 -5.40 -29.85 -29.47
CA VAL A 279 -5.49 -28.61 -30.25
C VAL A 279 -4.75 -28.82 -31.57
N GLU A 280 -5.48 -28.87 -32.67
CA GLU A 280 -4.89 -29.05 -34.01
C GLU A 280 -4.33 -27.75 -34.60
N LYS A 281 -4.90 -26.60 -34.23
CA LYS A 281 -4.54 -25.27 -34.76
C LYS A 281 -4.06 -24.35 -33.67
N THR A 282 -2.85 -23.79 -33.78
CA THR A 282 -2.26 -22.95 -32.72
C THR A 282 -2.92 -21.57 -32.57
N SER A 283 -3.32 -20.91 -33.66
CA SER A 283 -3.94 -19.57 -33.67
C SER A 283 -4.81 -19.40 -34.92
N ASN A 284 -5.80 -18.51 -34.89
CA ASN A 284 -6.60 -18.17 -36.07
C ASN A 284 -5.90 -17.22 -37.03
N LEU A 285 -4.94 -16.46 -36.53
CA LEU A 285 -4.27 -15.42 -37.29
C LEU A 285 -3.03 -15.99 -37.99
N PRO A 286 -2.69 -15.47 -39.18
CA PRO A 286 -1.47 -15.88 -39.86
C PRO A 286 -0.23 -15.43 -39.06
N MET A 287 0.84 -16.22 -39.18
CA MET A 287 2.09 -16.01 -38.45
C MET A 287 2.63 -14.58 -38.54
N TRP A 288 2.67 -13.99 -39.74
CA TRP A 288 3.20 -12.64 -39.93
C TRP A 288 2.40 -11.60 -39.14
N LEU A 289 1.07 -11.74 -39.06
CA LEU A 289 0.22 -10.83 -38.32
C LEU A 289 0.44 -10.97 -36.82
N LEU A 290 0.58 -12.20 -36.32
CA LEU A 290 0.94 -12.44 -34.91
C LEU A 290 2.28 -11.79 -34.55
N MET A 291 3.28 -11.87 -35.42
CA MET A 291 4.58 -11.22 -35.19
C MET A 291 4.48 -9.69 -35.16
N VAL A 292 3.71 -9.10 -36.08
CA VAL A 292 3.45 -7.64 -36.09
C VAL A 292 2.72 -7.23 -34.82
N LEU A 293 1.65 -7.94 -34.46
CA LEU A 293 0.88 -7.66 -33.24
C LEU A 293 1.71 -7.88 -31.97
N ALA A 294 2.59 -8.87 -31.94
CA ALA A 294 3.52 -9.08 -30.83
C ALA A 294 4.51 -7.92 -30.70
N GLY A 295 5.03 -7.42 -31.82
CA GLY A 295 5.89 -6.23 -31.84
C GLY A 295 5.16 -4.97 -31.35
N LEU A 296 3.92 -4.75 -31.79
CA LEU A 296 3.09 -3.64 -31.34
C LEU A 296 2.75 -3.74 -29.85
N ALA A 297 2.32 -4.92 -29.39
CA ALA A 297 2.02 -5.15 -27.98
C ALA A 297 3.27 -5.02 -27.11
N GLY A 298 4.40 -5.58 -27.52
CA GLY A 298 5.68 -5.43 -26.82
C GLY A 298 6.15 -3.99 -26.77
N GLY A 299 6.04 -3.26 -27.89
CA GLY A 299 6.34 -1.82 -27.96
C GLY A 299 5.43 -0.99 -27.04
N LEU A 300 4.15 -1.35 -26.93
CA LEU A 300 3.23 -0.76 -25.97
C LEU A 300 3.68 -1.05 -24.53
N VAL A 301 4.04 -2.29 -24.18
CA VAL A 301 4.56 -2.63 -22.84
C VAL A 301 5.78 -1.78 -22.48
N LEU A 302 6.74 -1.69 -23.41
CA LEU A 302 7.96 -0.89 -23.26
C LEU A 302 7.63 0.60 -23.07
N GLY A 303 6.75 1.15 -23.90
CA GLY A 303 6.37 2.57 -23.85
C GLY A 303 5.59 2.93 -22.58
N LEU A 304 4.69 2.06 -22.12
CA LEU A 304 3.98 2.26 -20.86
C LEU A 304 4.94 2.25 -19.67
N ASN A 305 6.02 1.46 -19.74
CA ASN A 305 6.93 1.30 -18.62
C ASN A 305 7.69 2.59 -18.30
N VAL A 306 7.94 3.45 -19.30
CA VAL A 306 8.65 4.73 -19.16
C VAL A 306 7.96 5.70 -18.19
N ASP A 307 6.64 5.63 -18.06
CA ASP A 307 5.88 6.45 -17.10
C ASP A 307 5.26 5.57 -16.00
N SER A 308 5.65 4.30 -15.86
CA SER A 308 4.98 3.40 -14.92
C SER A 308 5.41 3.63 -13.46
N ARG A 309 4.86 2.87 -12.51
CA ARG A 309 5.20 2.96 -11.08
C ARG A 309 5.94 1.70 -10.65
N VAL A 310 6.92 1.86 -9.78
CA VAL A 310 7.57 0.75 -9.08
C VAL A 310 6.86 0.55 -7.75
N ILE A 311 6.35 -0.67 -7.54
CA ILE A 311 5.71 -1.02 -6.27
C ILE A 311 6.76 -1.47 -5.24
N ASP A 312 6.30 -1.70 -4.01
CA ASP A 312 7.10 -2.08 -2.83
C ASP A 312 8.13 -3.19 -3.14
N VAL A 313 7.73 -4.24 -3.86
CA VAL A 313 8.61 -5.37 -4.16
C VAL A 313 9.76 -5.01 -5.10
N GLY A 314 9.54 -4.07 -6.02
CA GLY A 314 10.57 -3.58 -6.93
C GLY A 314 11.51 -2.60 -6.24
N TYR A 315 10.97 -1.76 -5.34
CA TYR A 315 11.75 -0.88 -4.49
C TYR A 315 12.67 -1.66 -3.54
N ALA A 316 12.14 -2.69 -2.87
CA ALA A 316 12.92 -3.59 -2.04
C ALA A 316 14.05 -4.30 -2.84
N GLY A 317 13.81 -4.61 -4.11
CA GLY A 317 14.82 -5.14 -5.03
C GLY A 317 15.99 -4.18 -5.24
N VAL A 318 15.69 -2.90 -5.50
CA VAL A 318 16.70 -1.84 -5.67
C VAL A 318 17.49 -1.59 -4.38
N VAL A 319 16.79 -1.44 -3.25
CA VAL A 319 17.43 -1.24 -1.95
C VAL A 319 18.31 -2.42 -1.58
N GLY A 320 17.85 -3.65 -1.80
CA GLY A 320 18.66 -4.84 -1.54
C GLY A 320 19.92 -4.91 -2.41
N ALA A 321 19.86 -4.50 -3.67
CA ALA A 321 21.04 -4.40 -4.52
C ALA A 321 22.02 -3.33 -4.03
N ASP A 322 21.52 -2.18 -3.62
CA ASP A 322 22.32 -1.09 -3.05
C ASP A 322 23.06 -1.54 -1.78
N ARG A 323 22.36 -2.23 -0.86
CA ARG A 323 22.97 -2.86 0.32
C ARG A 323 24.09 -3.82 -0.03
N ILE A 324 23.90 -4.66 -1.06
CA ILE A 324 24.91 -5.60 -1.54
C ILE A 324 26.15 -4.85 -2.07
N LEU A 325 25.93 -3.77 -2.81
CA LEU A 325 27.02 -2.93 -3.34
C LEU A 325 27.81 -2.25 -2.21
N ASP A 326 27.14 -1.89 -1.12
CA ASP A 326 27.76 -1.38 0.11
C ASP A 326 28.45 -2.46 0.97
N GLY A 327 28.45 -3.72 0.52
CA GLY A 327 29.06 -4.84 1.24
C GLY A 327 28.24 -5.37 2.41
N THR A 328 26.94 -5.03 2.46
CA THR A 328 25.99 -5.50 3.48
C THR A 328 24.97 -6.47 2.91
N VAL A 329 24.57 -7.47 3.69
CA VAL A 329 23.52 -8.40 3.27
C VAL A 329 22.13 -7.80 3.49
N PRO A 330 21.17 -7.93 2.57
CA PRO A 330 19.85 -7.32 2.74
C PRO A 330 19.06 -7.85 3.95
N TYR A 331 19.23 -9.12 4.28
CA TYR A 331 18.51 -9.81 5.36
C TYR A 331 18.83 -9.22 6.73
N GLY A 332 17.82 -8.68 7.41
CA GLY A 332 17.96 -8.00 8.70
C GLY A 332 18.66 -6.63 8.64
N SER A 333 18.98 -6.12 7.43
CA SER A 333 19.65 -4.82 7.24
C SER A 333 18.82 -3.86 6.38
N MET A 334 17.58 -4.20 6.06
CA MET A 334 16.69 -3.31 5.32
C MET A 334 16.31 -2.06 6.15
N PRO A 335 16.23 -0.87 5.52
CA PRO A 335 15.63 0.31 6.13
C PRO A 335 14.20 0.07 6.62
N SER A 336 13.77 0.78 7.67
CA SER A 336 12.44 0.58 8.29
C SER A 336 11.27 0.97 7.39
N ASP A 337 11.47 1.90 6.46
CA ASP A 337 10.51 2.34 5.46
C ASP A 337 10.29 1.34 4.33
N VAL A 338 11.18 0.37 4.15
CA VAL A 338 11.03 -0.75 3.19
C VAL A 338 10.22 -1.91 3.81
N GLY A 339 9.99 -1.90 5.12
CA GLY A 339 9.25 -2.94 5.83
C GLY A 339 9.93 -4.32 5.71
N THR A 340 9.15 -5.37 5.43
CA THR A 340 9.65 -6.75 5.23
C THR A 340 10.18 -6.97 3.80
N GLY A 341 11.05 -6.07 3.35
CA GLY A 341 11.64 -6.11 2.01
C GLY A 341 12.64 -7.25 1.80
N ASP A 342 13.08 -7.91 2.87
CA ASP A 342 14.06 -9.00 2.87
C ASP A 342 13.43 -10.40 2.72
N THR A 343 12.22 -10.49 2.17
CA THR A 343 11.47 -11.75 1.99
C THR A 343 11.78 -12.49 0.68
N TYR A 344 12.48 -11.86 -0.26
CA TYR A 344 12.90 -12.47 -1.52
C TYR A 344 14.21 -13.24 -1.38
N GLY A 345 14.43 -14.18 -2.29
CA GLY A 345 15.69 -14.93 -2.33
C GLY A 345 16.87 -14.08 -2.82
N PRO A 346 18.13 -14.53 -2.61
CA PRO A 346 19.32 -13.72 -2.87
C PRO A 346 19.48 -13.31 -4.33
N LEU A 347 19.09 -14.18 -5.27
CA LEU A 347 19.21 -13.90 -6.70
C LEU A 347 18.32 -12.73 -7.12
N ASN A 348 17.19 -12.51 -6.44
CA ASN A 348 16.33 -11.35 -6.70
C ASN A 348 17.15 -10.06 -6.63
N TYR A 349 17.80 -9.78 -5.49
CA TYR A 349 18.58 -8.56 -5.29
C TYR A 349 19.81 -8.50 -6.22
N LEU A 350 20.49 -9.64 -6.43
CA LEU A 350 21.65 -9.69 -7.33
C LEU A 350 21.30 -9.31 -8.77
N LEU A 351 20.09 -9.61 -9.24
CA LEU A 351 19.64 -9.22 -10.58
C LEU A 351 19.45 -7.71 -10.73
N TYR A 352 19.19 -6.98 -9.63
CA TYR A 352 19.11 -5.52 -9.64
C TYR A 352 20.50 -4.85 -9.69
N VAL A 353 21.55 -5.51 -9.18
CA VAL A 353 22.91 -4.93 -9.04
C VAL A 353 23.46 -4.31 -10.34
N PRO A 354 23.43 -4.99 -11.50
CA PRO A 354 23.93 -4.39 -12.74
C PRO A 354 23.20 -3.10 -13.12
N PHE A 355 21.89 -3.03 -12.85
CA PHE A 355 21.07 -1.87 -13.20
C PHE A 355 21.23 -0.74 -12.19
N VAL A 356 21.43 -1.03 -10.90
CA VAL A 356 21.81 -0.02 -9.90
C VAL A 356 23.19 0.56 -10.23
N LEU A 357 24.16 -0.26 -10.65
CA LEU A 357 25.46 0.23 -11.12
C LEU A 357 25.35 1.14 -12.36
N MET A 358 24.40 0.86 -13.26
CA MET A 358 24.19 1.65 -14.47
C MET A 358 23.45 2.97 -14.25
N PHE A 359 22.45 2.99 -13.36
CA PHE A 359 21.52 4.11 -13.22
C PHE A 359 21.58 4.82 -11.86
N GLY A 360 22.27 4.23 -10.89
CA GLY A 360 22.31 4.69 -9.51
C GLY A 360 21.03 4.40 -8.73
N PHE A 361 21.06 4.77 -7.46
CA PHE A 361 19.92 4.81 -6.55
C PHE A 361 20.01 6.09 -5.72
N SER A 362 18.91 6.83 -5.60
CA SER A 362 18.86 8.12 -4.91
C SER A 362 18.71 7.99 -3.39
N GLY A 363 18.37 6.80 -2.89
CA GLY A 363 17.98 6.57 -1.49
C GLY A 363 16.47 6.68 -1.25
N GLU A 364 15.70 7.19 -2.22
CA GLU A 364 14.26 7.43 -2.07
C GLU A 364 13.43 6.52 -2.97
N TRP A 365 12.16 6.30 -2.61
CA TRP A 365 11.20 5.58 -3.46
C TRP A 365 10.66 6.50 -4.57
N ASP A 366 11.54 6.81 -5.52
CA ASP A 366 11.28 7.70 -6.65
C ASP A 366 10.93 6.93 -7.94
N PHE A 367 11.47 7.35 -9.09
CA PHE A 367 11.31 6.68 -10.37
C PHE A 367 12.02 5.32 -10.44
N LEU A 368 13.14 5.13 -9.74
CA LEU A 368 13.88 3.86 -9.67
C LEU A 368 14.20 3.23 -11.05
N PRO A 369 15.04 3.86 -11.90
CA PRO A 369 15.32 3.38 -13.26
C PRO A 369 15.83 1.92 -13.32
N ALA A 370 16.52 1.46 -12.27
CA ALA A 370 17.02 0.11 -12.17
C ALA A 370 15.88 -0.95 -12.18
N ALA A 371 14.77 -0.68 -11.51
CA ALA A 371 13.62 -1.59 -11.49
C ALA A 371 12.89 -1.65 -12.84
N HIS A 372 12.74 -0.50 -13.49
CA HIS A 372 12.24 -0.41 -14.86
C HIS A 372 13.10 -1.21 -15.83
N ALA A 373 14.41 -1.02 -15.78
CA ALA A 373 15.34 -1.72 -16.66
C ALA A 373 15.30 -3.24 -16.47
N LEU A 374 15.31 -3.72 -15.22
CA LEU A 374 15.28 -5.16 -14.95
C LEU A 374 13.96 -5.82 -15.39
N THR A 375 12.83 -5.16 -15.18
CA THR A 375 11.53 -5.73 -15.58
C THR A 375 11.33 -5.73 -17.08
N LEU A 376 11.82 -4.72 -17.80
CA LEU A 376 11.88 -4.70 -19.26
C LEU A 376 12.84 -5.77 -19.81
N PHE A 377 14.02 -5.90 -19.22
CA PHE A 377 14.97 -6.96 -19.59
C PHE A 377 14.34 -8.34 -19.42
N SER A 378 13.69 -8.58 -18.27
CA SER A 378 13.00 -9.83 -17.96
C SER A 378 11.83 -10.09 -18.91
N PHE A 379 11.05 -9.07 -19.25
CA PHE A 379 9.99 -9.16 -20.24
C PHE A 379 10.52 -9.61 -21.60
N VAL A 380 11.61 -9.00 -22.10
CA VAL A 380 12.22 -9.37 -23.37
C VAL A 380 12.83 -10.77 -23.31
N ALA A 381 13.53 -11.12 -22.23
CA ALA A 381 14.11 -12.44 -22.03
C ALA A 381 13.02 -13.54 -22.04
N GLY A 382 11.91 -13.31 -21.33
CA GLY A 382 10.74 -14.21 -21.34
C GLY A 382 10.10 -14.33 -22.72
N ALA A 383 9.94 -13.22 -23.45
CA ALA A 383 9.43 -13.22 -24.81
C ALA A 383 10.30 -14.06 -25.76
N MET A 384 11.62 -13.90 -25.67
CA MET A 384 12.58 -14.67 -26.48
C MET A 384 12.59 -16.16 -26.10
N ALA A 385 12.52 -16.47 -24.80
CA ALA A 385 12.43 -17.84 -24.35
C ALA A 385 11.15 -18.53 -24.83
N LEU A 386 10.01 -17.84 -24.81
CA LEU A 386 8.75 -18.36 -25.33
C LEU A 386 8.74 -18.47 -26.87
N PHE A 387 9.40 -17.56 -27.58
CA PHE A 387 9.63 -17.71 -29.01
C PHE A 387 10.41 -18.99 -29.32
N ILE A 388 11.53 -19.22 -28.63
CA ILE A 388 12.36 -20.44 -28.79
C ILE A 388 11.56 -21.69 -28.42
N THR A 389 10.81 -21.65 -27.32
CA THR A 389 9.94 -22.74 -26.88
C THR A 389 8.93 -23.11 -27.97
N GLY A 390 8.22 -22.10 -28.48
CA GLY A 390 7.19 -22.29 -29.51
C GLY A 390 7.80 -22.83 -30.81
N TYR A 391 8.98 -22.33 -31.19
CA TYR A 391 9.72 -22.83 -32.34
C TYR A 391 10.08 -24.31 -32.21
N ARG A 392 10.59 -24.72 -31.04
CA ARG A 392 11.00 -26.10 -30.76
C ARG A 392 9.82 -27.06 -30.70
N LEU A 393 8.69 -26.63 -30.13
CA LEU A 393 7.53 -27.50 -29.91
C LEU A 393 6.57 -27.57 -31.10
N SER A 394 6.44 -26.48 -31.88
CA SER A 394 5.40 -26.36 -32.91
C SER A 394 5.82 -25.50 -34.11
N GLY A 395 7.12 -25.32 -34.33
CA GLY A 395 7.65 -24.58 -35.48
C GLY A 395 7.39 -23.07 -35.41
N LYS A 396 7.55 -22.40 -36.57
CA LYS A 396 7.43 -20.95 -36.71
C LYS A 396 6.04 -20.40 -36.29
N GLU A 397 4.99 -21.18 -36.50
CA GLU A 397 3.62 -20.86 -36.07
C GLU A 397 3.51 -20.87 -34.54
N GLY A 398 4.11 -21.86 -33.88
CA GLY A 398 4.22 -21.92 -32.42
C GLY A 398 5.00 -20.76 -31.83
N ALA A 399 6.13 -20.41 -32.46
CA ALA A 399 6.96 -19.28 -32.04
C ALA A 399 6.18 -17.95 -32.06
N ALA A 400 5.49 -17.68 -33.17
CA ALA A 400 4.68 -16.47 -33.33
C ALA A 400 3.49 -16.44 -32.37
N ALA A 401 2.86 -17.59 -32.09
CA ALA A 401 1.78 -17.69 -31.14
C ALA A 401 2.24 -17.40 -29.70
N LEU A 402 3.33 -18.00 -29.22
CA LEU A 402 3.77 -17.82 -27.84
C LEU A 402 4.36 -16.43 -27.56
N ILE A 403 5.10 -15.85 -28.52
CA ILE A 403 5.60 -14.48 -28.35
C ILE A 403 4.46 -13.46 -28.33
N PHE A 404 3.44 -13.64 -29.19
CA PHE A 404 2.24 -12.81 -29.17
C PHE A 404 1.46 -13.00 -27.86
N ALA A 405 1.27 -14.24 -27.42
CA ALA A 405 0.61 -14.54 -26.15
C ALA A 405 1.30 -13.83 -24.98
N TRP A 406 2.63 -13.90 -24.90
CA TRP A 406 3.39 -13.20 -23.86
C TRP A 406 3.18 -11.69 -23.89
N ALA A 407 3.34 -11.07 -25.06
CA ALA A 407 3.29 -9.62 -25.21
C ALA A 407 1.87 -9.04 -25.04
N ALA A 408 0.84 -9.78 -25.47
CA ALA A 408 -0.54 -9.33 -25.42
C ALA A 408 -1.28 -9.75 -24.14
N PHE A 409 -0.76 -10.70 -23.35
CA PHE A 409 -1.46 -11.13 -22.15
C PHE A 409 -1.45 -10.03 -21.08
N PRO A 410 -2.63 -9.59 -20.59
CA PRO A 410 -2.73 -8.44 -19.70
C PRO A 410 -1.89 -8.51 -18.43
N TYR A 411 -1.73 -9.68 -17.82
CA TYR A 411 -0.93 -9.82 -16.60
C TYR A 411 0.57 -9.73 -16.84
N THR A 412 1.05 -10.10 -18.02
CA THR A 412 2.44 -9.84 -18.39
C THR A 412 2.67 -8.33 -18.45
N VAL A 413 1.77 -7.60 -19.12
CA VAL A 413 1.83 -6.14 -19.20
C VAL A 413 1.75 -5.51 -17.81
N TYR A 414 0.80 -5.95 -16.99
CA TYR A 414 0.59 -5.44 -15.64
C TYR A 414 1.80 -5.69 -14.74
N ALA A 415 2.37 -6.90 -14.75
CA ALA A 415 3.55 -7.24 -13.96
C ALA A 415 4.77 -6.42 -14.38
N THR A 416 5.02 -6.31 -15.69
CA THR A 416 6.13 -5.49 -16.21
C THR A 416 5.96 -4.02 -15.85
N ASN A 417 4.76 -3.46 -15.92
CA ASN A 417 4.50 -2.04 -15.65
C ASN A 417 4.29 -1.71 -14.16
N ASN A 418 4.11 -2.69 -13.29
CA ASN A 418 4.26 -2.48 -11.84
C ASN A 418 5.70 -2.64 -11.37
N ASN A 419 6.59 -3.04 -12.28
CA ASN A 419 7.99 -3.32 -12.01
C ASN A 419 8.16 -4.34 -10.86
N THR A 420 7.28 -5.36 -10.83
CA THR A 420 7.32 -6.43 -9.83
C THR A 420 8.32 -7.52 -10.21
N ASN A 421 8.90 -8.18 -9.20
CA ASN A 421 9.74 -9.36 -9.33
C ASN A 421 9.01 -10.55 -9.99
N ASP A 422 7.67 -10.53 -10.07
CA ASP A 422 6.90 -11.60 -10.70
C ASP A 422 7.23 -11.78 -12.20
N ILE A 423 7.58 -10.70 -12.92
CA ILE A 423 8.01 -10.84 -14.33
C ILE A 423 9.36 -11.54 -14.44
N ILE A 424 10.24 -11.40 -13.44
CA ILE A 424 11.53 -12.10 -13.37
C ILE A 424 11.26 -13.60 -13.21
N VAL A 425 10.40 -13.97 -12.26
CA VAL A 425 10.00 -15.37 -12.03
C VAL A 425 9.35 -15.98 -13.28
N ALA A 426 8.49 -15.22 -13.95
CA ALA A 426 7.85 -15.65 -15.19
C ALA A 426 8.88 -15.85 -16.33
N ALA A 427 9.85 -14.93 -16.46
CA ALA A 427 10.92 -15.03 -17.44
C ALA A 427 11.84 -16.23 -17.20
N VAL A 428 12.26 -16.47 -15.94
CA VAL A 428 13.05 -17.65 -15.57
C VAL A 428 12.27 -18.94 -15.86
N SER A 429 10.96 -18.97 -15.58
CA SER A 429 10.10 -20.11 -15.90
C SER A 429 10.02 -20.35 -17.42
N ALA A 430 9.90 -19.28 -18.21
CA ALA A 430 9.92 -19.37 -19.68
C ALA A 430 11.28 -19.85 -20.22
N ILE A 431 12.40 -19.40 -19.64
CA ILE A 431 13.75 -19.88 -19.96
C ILE A 431 13.87 -21.37 -19.65
N GLY A 432 13.33 -21.81 -18.50
CA GLY A 432 13.24 -23.22 -18.16
C GLY A 432 12.51 -24.02 -19.24
N LEU A 433 11.37 -23.53 -19.74
CA LEU A 433 10.62 -24.20 -20.82
C LEU A 433 11.42 -24.28 -22.11
N ALA A 434 12.11 -23.19 -22.48
CA ALA A 434 12.97 -23.16 -23.65
C ALA A 434 14.09 -24.20 -23.53
N ALA A 435 14.65 -24.37 -22.33
CA ALA A 435 15.73 -25.30 -22.04
C ALA A 435 15.28 -26.67 -21.51
N ALA A 436 13.98 -27.01 -21.62
CA ALA A 436 13.39 -28.18 -20.98
C ALA A 436 14.01 -29.52 -21.41
N ALA A 437 14.69 -29.59 -22.56
CA ALA A 437 15.41 -30.79 -23.00
C ALA A 437 16.71 -31.09 -22.22
N SER A 438 17.26 -30.12 -21.47
CA SER A 438 18.51 -30.28 -20.71
C SER A 438 18.20 -30.45 -19.22
N PRO A 439 18.47 -31.63 -18.61
CA PRO A 439 18.22 -31.84 -17.19
C PRO A 439 18.95 -30.83 -16.28
N ILE A 440 20.20 -30.48 -16.63
CA ILE A 440 20.99 -29.45 -15.92
C ILE A 440 20.26 -28.09 -15.97
N ALA A 441 19.82 -27.67 -17.16
CA ALA A 441 19.16 -26.38 -17.30
C ALA A 441 17.79 -26.34 -16.60
N ARG A 442 17.07 -27.48 -16.56
CA ARG A 442 15.84 -27.66 -15.77
C ARG A 442 16.12 -27.40 -14.29
N GLY A 443 17.16 -28.05 -13.74
CA GLY A 443 17.58 -27.88 -12.35
C GLY A 443 17.97 -26.44 -12.02
N ALA A 444 18.81 -25.85 -12.87
CA ALA A 444 19.24 -24.46 -12.73
C ALA A 444 18.07 -23.48 -12.79
N SER A 445 17.11 -23.67 -13.69
CA SER A 445 15.93 -22.78 -13.78
C SER A 445 15.04 -22.85 -12.55
N ILE A 446 14.82 -24.05 -11.99
CA ILE A 446 14.05 -24.22 -10.75
C ILE A 446 14.76 -23.55 -9.57
N ALA A 447 16.06 -23.76 -9.43
CA ALA A 447 16.87 -23.16 -8.38
C ALA A 447 16.94 -21.63 -8.52
N ALA A 448 17.14 -21.11 -9.73
CA ALA A 448 17.11 -19.67 -10.00
C ALA A 448 15.75 -19.06 -9.68
N GLY A 449 14.67 -19.71 -10.10
CA GLY A 449 13.31 -19.27 -9.77
C GLY A 449 13.09 -19.22 -8.27
N PHE A 450 13.48 -20.28 -7.54
CA PHE A 450 13.44 -20.35 -6.08
C PHE A 450 14.28 -19.26 -5.41
N ALA A 451 15.48 -19.01 -5.93
CA ALA A 451 16.40 -17.99 -5.44
C ALA A 451 15.91 -16.55 -5.75
N VAL A 452 14.87 -16.38 -6.57
CA VAL A 452 14.14 -15.12 -6.72
C VAL A 452 12.94 -15.11 -5.77
N LYS A 453 12.08 -16.13 -5.82
CA LYS A 453 10.84 -16.26 -5.03
C LYS A 453 10.53 -17.72 -4.77
N LEU A 454 9.92 -18.08 -3.64
CA LEU A 454 9.74 -19.49 -3.22
C LEU A 454 8.97 -20.38 -4.22
N TYR A 455 7.98 -19.83 -4.93
CA TYR A 455 6.98 -20.57 -5.70
C TYR A 455 7.52 -21.61 -6.72
N PRO A 456 8.54 -21.33 -7.55
CA PRO A 456 9.00 -22.27 -8.59
C PRO A 456 9.50 -23.61 -8.04
N LEU A 457 9.85 -23.70 -6.76
CA LEU A 457 10.25 -24.96 -6.13
C LEU A 457 9.14 -26.03 -6.20
N VAL A 458 7.87 -25.63 -6.22
CA VAL A 458 6.71 -26.53 -6.37
C VAL A 458 6.78 -27.33 -7.69
N LEU A 459 7.43 -26.77 -8.71
CA LEU A 459 7.61 -27.44 -10.00
C LEU A 459 8.76 -28.47 -9.98
N GLY A 460 9.64 -28.46 -8.97
CA GLY A 460 10.81 -29.34 -8.88
C GLY A 460 10.52 -30.83 -9.13
N PRO A 461 9.52 -31.44 -8.45
CA PRO A 461 9.15 -32.84 -8.67
C PRO A 461 8.68 -33.15 -10.10
N LEU A 462 7.99 -32.21 -10.75
CA LEU A 462 7.54 -32.38 -12.13
C LEU A 462 8.75 -32.34 -13.10
N TRP A 463 9.65 -31.38 -12.88
CA TRP A 463 10.78 -31.11 -13.78
C TRP A 463 11.93 -32.12 -13.66
N ILE A 464 12.17 -32.64 -12.46
CA ILE A 464 13.14 -33.73 -12.25
C ILE A 464 12.67 -35.04 -12.90
N MET A 465 11.35 -35.23 -13.02
CA MET A 465 10.72 -36.42 -13.59
C MET A 465 10.38 -36.31 -15.08
N TYR A 466 10.76 -35.21 -15.74
CA TYR A 466 10.41 -34.92 -17.13
C TYR A 466 10.75 -36.05 -18.13
N GLU A 467 11.86 -36.77 -17.92
CA GLU A 467 12.29 -37.92 -18.75
C GLU A 467 12.03 -39.29 -18.09
N GLY A 468 11.17 -39.32 -17.06
CA GLY A 468 10.92 -40.48 -16.22
C GLY A 468 12.00 -40.72 -15.16
N ARG A 469 11.98 -41.89 -14.52
CA ARG A 469 12.88 -42.26 -13.41
C ARG A 469 14.26 -42.72 -13.90
N LYS A 470 14.98 -41.86 -14.61
CA LYS A 470 16.35 -42.15 -15.08
C LYS A 470 17.38 -41.51 -14.16
N ARG A 471 18.34 -42.28 -13.66
CA ARG A 471 19.34 -41.82 -12.68
C ARG A 471 20.16 -40.63 -13.16
N LYS A 472 20.70 -40.67 -14.39
CA LYS A 472 21.56 -39.62 -14.93
C LYS A 472 20.85 -38.25 -15.04
N PRO A 473 19.67 -38.13 -15.70
CA PRO A 473 18.90 -36.88 -15.71
C PRO A 473 18.57 -36.33 -14.33
N ILE A 474 18.28 -37.19 -13.35
CA ILE A 474 18.03 -36.76 -11.96
C ILE A 474 19.29 -36.14 -11.35
N VAL A 475 20.46 -36.79 -11.51
CA VAL A 475 21.74 -36.25 -11.03
C VAL A 475 22.08 -34.93 -11.71
N ASP A 476 21.96 -34.87 -13.04
CA ASP A 476 22.22 -33.68 -13.83
C ASP A 476 21.30 -32.52 -13.41
N PHE A 477 20.03 -32.79 -13.11
CA PHE A 477 19.10 -31.81 -12.56
C PHE A 477 19.56 -31.28 -11.20
N VAL A 478 19.95 -32.15 -10.27
CA VAL A 478 20.45 -31.72 -8.95
C VAL A 478 21.72 -30.89 -9.08
N LEU A 479 22.66 -31.29 -9.95
CA LEU A 479 23.89 -30.54 -10.22
C LEU A 479 23.60 -29.16 -10.81
N GLY A 480 22.66 -29.07 -11.75
CA GLY A 480 22.22 -27.79 -12.30
C GLY A 480 21.63 -26.87 -11.23
N GLY A 481 20.84 -27.43 -10.31
CA GLY A 481 20.30 -26.67 -9.18
C GLY A 481 21.37 -26.20 -8.19
N ALA A 482 22.37 -27.04 -7.91
CA ALA A 482 23.47 -26.69 -6.99
C ALA A 482 24.47 -25.68 -7.57
N GLY A 483 24.49 -25.50 -8.89
CA GLY A 483 25.35 -24.52 -9.56
C GLY A 483 24.82 -23.09 -9.54
N VAL A 484 23.55 -22.90 -9.18
CA VAL A 484 22.90 -21.60 -8.95
C VAL A 484 23.01 -21.27 -7.48
#